data_AF-A0A7S4R7R2-F1
#
_entry.id   AF-A0A7S4R7R2-F1
#
_cell.length_a   1.000
_cell.length_b   1.000
_cell.length_c   1.000
_cell.angle_alpha   90.00
_cell.angle_beta   90.00
_cell.angle_gamma   90.00
#
_symmetry.space_group_name_H-M   'P 1'
#
loop_
_entity.id
_entity.type
_entity.pdbx_description
1 polymer ?
#
loop_
_entity_poly.entity_id
_entity_poly.type
_entity_poly.pdbx_seq_one_letter_code
_entity_poly.pdbx_strand_id
1 'polypeptide(L)'
;MPHYPDEIEYSEKYVDDRFEYRHVLLPKAVAKDMYKLTGAKRLLEEDEWRNLGVTQSRGWAHYEIHRPEPHILLFRRLLGTDPQTGKVPDAKVAEAAAAAAGRQ
;
A
#
# COMPACT_ATOMS: atom_id res chain seq x y z
N MET A 1 -18.00 3.63 16.04
CA MET A 1 -16.90 4.62 15.92
C MET A 1 -15.77 3.95 15.16
N PRO A 2 -15.05 4.64 14.28
CA PRO A 2 -13.89 4.05 13.60
C PRO A 2 -12.87 3.58 14.63
N HIS A 3 -12.30 2.39 14.42
CA HIS A 3 -11.32 1.80 15.32
C HIS A 3 -9.93 2.31 14.97
N TYR A 4 -9.32 3.10 15.87
CA TYR A 4 -7.94 3.54 15.72
C TYR A 4 -7.04 2.74 16.66
N PRO A 5 -5.99 2.08 16.17
CA PRO A 5 -5.00 1.46 17.04
C PRO A 5 -4.17 2.54 17.77
N ASP A 6 -3.49 2.13 18.85
CA ASP A 6 -2.56 2.99 19.59
C ASP A 6 -1.26 3.24 18.80
N GLU A 7 -0.82 2.23 18.05
CA GLU A 7 0.37 2.25 17.20
C GLU A 7 0.02 1.89 15.74
N ILE A 8 0.97 2.04 14.81
CA ILE A 8 0.74 1.62 13.42
C ILE A 8 0.66 0.10 13.37
N GLU A 9 -0.48 -0.43 12.94
CA GLU A 9 -0.71 -1.87 12.80
C GLU A 9 -0.62 -2.31 11.34
N TYR A 10 -0.04 -3.49 11.13
CA TYR A 10 0.16 -4.08 9.81
C TYR A 10 -0.61 -5.39 9.73
N SER A 11 -1.45 -5.54 8.71
CA SER A 11 -2.14 -6.81 8.50
C SER A 11 -1.19 -7.93 8.07
N GLU A 12 -1.67 -9.16 8.19
CA GLU A 12 -1.09 -10.27 7.44
C GLU A 12 -1.12 -9.98 5.93
N LYS A 13 -0.18 -10.58 5.21
CA LYS A 13 -0.10 -10.45 3.76
C LYS A 13 -1.04 -11.46 3.13
N TYR A 14 -1.73 -11.05 2.07
CA TYR A 14 -2.54 -11.92 1.24
C TYR A 14 -2.16 -11.72 -0.22
N VAL A 15 -2.35 -12.74 -1.05
CA VAL A 15 -1.90 -12.73 -2.45
C VAL A 15 -3.06 -13.10 -3.37
N ASP A 16 -3.05 -12.53 -4.57
CA ASP A 16 -3.77 -13.09 -5.72
C ASP A 16 -2.77 -13.62 -6.74
N ASP A 17 -3.18 -13.85 -7.99
CA ASP A 17 -2.31 -14.37 -9.04
C ASP A 17 -1.18 -13.39 -9.46
N ARG A 18 -1.26 -12.10 -9.09
CA ARG A 18 -0.42 -11.03 -9.63
C ARG A 18 0.26 -10.18 -8.56
N PHE A 19 -0.39 -9.96 -7.43
CA PHE A 19 0.02 -9.03 -6.40
C PHE A 19 0.01 -9.66 -5.00
N GLU A 20 0.91 -9.17 -4.16
CA GLU A 20 0.85 -9.28 -2.71
C GLU A 20 0.24 -7.99 -2.15
N TYR A 21 -0.67 -8.15 -1.19
CA TYR A 21 -1.45 -7.10 -0.57
C TYR A 21 -1.26 -7.10 0.93
N ARG A 22 -1.45 -5.92 1.53
CA ARG A 22 -1.51 -5.69 2.96
C ARG A 22 -2.25 -4.38 3.21
N HIS A 23 -2.94 -4.29 4.33
CA HIS A 23 -3.45 -3.01 4.82
C HIS A 23 -2.70 -2.57 6.08
N VAL A 24 -2.59 -1.26 6.25
CA VAL A 24 -1.94 -0.62 7.40
C VAL A 24 -2.95 0.31 8.07
N LEU A 25 -3.16 0.13 9.38
CA LEU A 25 -4.03 1.00 10.15
C LEU A 25 -3.18 2.09 10.80
N LEU A 26 -3.55 3.34 10.54
CA LEU A 26 -2.90 4.49 11.14
C LEU A 26 -3.55 4.81 12.51
N PRO A 27 -2.74 5.09 13.54
CA PRO A 27 -3.26 5.64 14.79
C PRO A 27 -3.85 7.03 14.53
N LYS A 28 -4.76 7.47 15.39
CA LYS A 28 -5.57 8.68 15.19
C LYS A 28 -4.73 9.94 14.93
N ALA A 29 -3.57 10.07 15.58
CA ALA A 29 -2.66 11.21 15.38
C ALA A 29 -2.06 11.21 13.96
N VAL A 30 -1.51 10.08 13.52
CA VAL A 30 -0.90 9.93 12.19
C VAL A 30 -1.95 10.06 11.09
N ALA A 31 -3.16 9.51 11.30
CA ALA A 31 -4.27 9.67 10.36
C ALA A 31 -4.59 11.16 10.13
N LYS A 32 -4.58 12.01 11.17
CA LYS A 32 -4.78 13.46 11.02
C LYS A 32 -3.71 14.10 10.14
N ASP A 33 -2.46 13.70 10.28
CA ASP A 33 -1.38 14.24 9.45
C ASP A 33 -1.48 13.77 8.00
N MET A 34 -1.86 12.51 7.78
CA MET A 34 -2.21 12.00 6.45
C MET A 34 -3.34 12.83 5.80
N TYR A 35 -4.40 13.17 6.55
CA TYR A 35 -5.47 14.04 6.05
C TYR A 35 -4.98 15.44 5.70
N LYS A 36 -4.03 16.02 6.45
CA LYS A 36 -3.45 17.33 6.12
C LYS A 36 -2.64 17.29 4.82
N LEU A 37 -1.96 16.18 4.54
CA LEU A 37 -1.11 16.02 3.35
C LEU A 37 -1.91 15.77 2.06
N THR A 38 -2.97 14.97 2.14
CA THR A 38 -3.68 14.44 0.95
C THR A 38 -5.15 14.82 0.88
N GLY A 39 -5.72 15.29 1.99
CA GLY A 39 -7.16 15.44 2.17
C GLY A 39 -7.95 14.14 2.06
N ALA A 40 -7.28 12.97 2.11
CA ALA A 40 -7.84 11.66 1.75
C ALA A 40 -8.52 11.63 0.36
N LYS A 41 -8.02 12.45 -0.58
CA LYS A 41 -8.53 12.54 -1.96
C LYS A 41 -7.55 12.00 -2.99
N ARG A 42 -6.30 11.78 -2.61
CA ARG A 42 -5.24 11.23 -3.45
C ARG A 42 -4.45 10.15 -2.72
N LEU A 43 -3.80 9.30 -3.49
CA LEU A 43 -2.88 8.28 -2.97
C LEU A 43 -1.61 8.95 -2.42
N LEU A 44 -0.92 8.22 -1.55
CA LEU A 44 0.34 8.62 -0.94
C LEU A 44 1.49 8.03 -1.76
N GLU A 45 2.47 8.86 -2.10
CA GLU A 45 3.73 8.39 -2.68
C GLU A 45 4.61 7.70 -1.62
N GLU A 46 5.63 6.96 -2.07
CA GLU A 46 6.51 6.19 -1.17
C GLU A 46 7.10 7.03 -0.05
N ASP A 47 7.68 8.19 -0.40
CA ASP A 47 8.25 9.10 0.58
C ASP A 47 7.20 9.65 1.56
N GLU A 48 5.97 9.90 1.10
CA GLU A 48 4.91 10.47 1.94
C GLU A 48 4.44 9.49 3.02
N TRP A 49 4.15 8.24 2.66
CA TRP A 49 3.72 7.27 3.67
C TRP A 49 4.87 6.82 4.57
N ARG A 50 6.12 6.82 4.07
CA ARG A 50 7.30 6.59 4.92
C ARG A 50 7.49 7.71 5.95
N ASN A 51 7.28 8.97 5.55
CA ASN A 51 7.34 10.13 6.43
C ASN A 51 6.24 10.14 7.51
N LEU A 52 5.11 9.46 7.25
CA LEU A 52 4.07 9.23 8.26
C LEU A 52 4.44 8.14 9.29
N GLY A 53 5.59 7.48 9.14
CA GLY A 53 6.08 6.44 10.04
C GLY A 53 5.69 5.02 9.62
N VAL A 54 5.04 4.83 8.47
CA VAL A 54 4.76 3.49 7.94
C VAL A 54 6.07 2.85 7.47
N THR A 55 6.39 1.69 8.02
CA THR A 55 7.64 0.96 7.74
C THR A 55 7.34 -0.41 7.14
N GLN A 56 7.85 -0.62 5.92
CA GLN A 56 7.75 -1.89 5.21
C GLN A 56 8.89 -1.99 4.18
N SER A 57 9.08 -3.20 3.63
CA SER A 57 10.05 -3.47 2.57
C SER A 57 9.80 -2.60 1.33
N ARG A 58 10.71 -2.63 0.35
CA ARG A 58 10.52 -1.84 -0.88
C ARG A 58 9.48 -2.45 -1.82
N GLY A 59 8.95 -1.60 -2.70
CA GLY A 59 8.06 -1.98 -3.79
C GLY A 59 6.56 -1.97 -3.46
N TRP A 60 6.17 -1.58 -2.24
CA TRP A 60 4.77 -1.39 -1.87
C TRP A 60 4.24 -0.06 -2.38
N ALA A 61 3.11 -0.10 -3.08
CA ALA A 61 2.38 1.08 -3.56
C ALA A 61 1.03 1.19 -2.85
N HIS A 62 0.71 2.38 -2.33
CA HIS A 62 -0.63 2.72 -1.87
C HIS A 62 -1.52 2.84 -3.11
N TYR A 63 -2.46 1.91 -3.30
CA TYR A 63 -3.15 1.77 -4.59
C TYR A 63 -4.62 2.21 -4.57
N GLU A 64 -5.25 2.24 -3.40
CA GLU A 64 -6.65 2.60 -3.27
C GLU A 64 -6.94 3.25 -1.91
N ILE A 65 -7.83 4.24 -1.91
CA ILE A 65 -8.32 4.90 -0.70
C ILE A 65 -9.61 4.23 -0.25
N HIS A 66 -9.58 3.64 0.94
CA HIS A 66 -10.78 3.11 1.56
C HIS A 66 -11.64 4.26 2.14
N ARG A 67 -12.58 4.77 1.34
CA ARG A 67 -13.37 5.99 1.68
C ARG A 67 -14.12 5.94 3.02
N PRO A 68 -14.72 4.82 3.46
CA PRO A 68 -15.39 4.76 4.76
C PRO A 68 -14.42 4.98 5.93
N GLU A 69 -13.22 4.42 5.83
CA GLU A 69 -12.18 4.47 6.86
C GLU A 69 -10.81 4.81 6.25
N PRO A 70 -10.54 6.07 5.87
CA PRO A 70 -9.31 6.45 5.15
C PRO A 70 -8.01 6.30 5.95
N HIS A 71 -8.11 6.04 7.26
CA HIS A 71 -6.98 5.71 8.10
C HIS A 71 -6.48 4.26 7.88
N ILE A 72 -7.20 3.46 7.09
CA ILE A 72 -6.77 2.17 6.59
C ILE A 72 -6.13 2.40 5.21
N LEU A 73 -4.80 2.29 5.15
CA LEU A 73 -4.03 2.40 3.91
C LEU A 73 -3.93 1.04 3.22
N LEU A 74 -4.31 0.97 1.95
CA LEU A 74 -4.27 -0.26 1.16
C LEU A 74 -3.02 -0.30 0.29
N PHE A 75 -2.13 -1.25 0.56
CA PHE A 75 -0.90 -1.44 -0.18
C PHE A 75 -0.95 -2.68 -1.05
N ARG A 76 -0.32 -2.60 -2.23
CA ARG A 76 -0.03 -3.75 -3.08
C ARG A 76 1.40 -3.67 -3.63
N ARG A 77 1.99 -4.81 -3.93
CA ARG A 77 3.22 -4.94 -4.72
C ARG A 77 3.13 -6.15 -5.62
N LEU A 78 3.87 -6.15 -6.73
CA LEU A 78 3.88 -7.29 -7.64
C LEU A 78 4.50 -8.53 -6.98
N LEU A 79 3.98 -9.71 -7.31
CA LEU A 79 4.59 -10.97 -6.88
C LEU A 79 6.01 -11.11 -7.43
N GLY A 80 6.93 -11.58 -6.59
CA GLY A 80 8.34 -11.68 -6.93
C GLY A 80 9.11 -10.35 -6.85
N THR A 81 8.50 -9.28 -6.34
CA THR A 81 9.23 -8.03 -6.03
C THR A 81 10.30 -8.31 -4.97
N ASP A 82 11.55 -7.99 -5.30
CA ASP A 82 12.66 -8.10 -4.37
C ASP A 82 12.50 -7.08 -3.23
N PRO A 83 12.51 -7.52 -1.95
CA PRO A 83 12.20 -6.67 -0.82
C PRO A 83 13.26 -5.60 -0.52
N GLN A 84 14.49 -5.75 -1.04
CA GLN A 84 15.61 -4.83 -0.81
C GLN A 84 15.70 -3.78 -1.92
N THR A 85 15.46 -4.16 -3.16
CA THR A 85 15.58 -3.28 -4.34
C THR A 85 14.24 -2.67 -4.76
N GLY A 86 13.12 -3.32 -4.43
CA GLY A 86 11.78 -2.93 -4.87
C GLY A 86 11.51 -3.23 -6.35
N LYS A 87 12.41 -3.97 -7.01
CA LYS A 87 12.30 -4.31 -8.43
C LYS A 87 11.76 -5.72 -8.58
N VAL A 88 10.96 -5.90 -9.63
CA VAL A 88 10.52 -7.22 -10.08
C VAL A 88 11.50 -7.68 -11.17
N PRO A 89 11.93 -8.96 -11.19
CA PRO A 89 12.73 -9.48 -12.29
C PRO A 89 12.04 -9.28 -13.64
N ASP A 90 12.79 -8.91 -14.67
CA ASP A 90 12.28 -8.54 -16.00
C ASP A 90 11.32 -9.59 -16.59
N ALA A 91 11.63 -10.88 -16.39
CA ALA A 91 10.79 -12.00 -16.80
C ALA A 91 9.40 -12.03 -16.13
N LYS A 92 9.31 -11.59 -14.87
CA LYS A 92 8.06 -11.53 -14.08
C LYS A 92 7.27 -10.25 -14.38
N VAL A 93 7.94 -9.16 -14.78
CA VAL A 93 7.29 -7.90 -15.20
C VAL A 93 6.47 -8.12 -16.47
N ALA A 94 7.04 -8.81 -17.46
CA ALA A 94 6.36 -9.11 -18.72
C ALA A 94 5.08 -9.96 -18.51
N GLU A 95 5.15 -10.97 -17.65
CA GLU A 95 4.01 -11.83 -17.28
C GLU A 95 2.90 -11.02 -16.58
N ALA A 96 3.27 -10.16 -15.63
CA ALA A 96 2.32 -9.31 -14.90
C ALA A 96 1.68 -8.22 -15.78
N ALA A 97 2.42 -7.66 -16.75
CA ALA A 97 1.93 -6.68 -17.70
C ALA A 97 0.98 -7.31 -18.75
N ALA A 98 1.33 -8.48 -19.27
CA ALA A 98 0.49 -9.23 -20.21
C ALA A 98 -0.86 -9.62 -19.60
N ALA A 99 -0.87 -10.05 -18.33
CA ALA A 99 -2.12 -10.35 -17.60
C ALA A 99 -2.98 -9.10 -17.30
N ALA A 100 -2.39 -7.89 -17.31
CA ALA A 100 -3.14 -6.63 -17.16
C ALA A 100 -3.89 -6.25 -18.44
N ALA A 101 -3.25 -6.50 -19.59
CA ALA A 101 -3.73 -6.07 -20.90
C ALA A 101 -4.85 -6.96 -21.48
N GLY A 102 -5.08 -8.14 -20.89
CA GLY A 102 -6.08 -9.12 -21.35
C GLY A 102 -7.51 -8.91 -20.85
N ARG A 103 -7.84 -7.80 -20.19
CA ARG A 103 -9.24 -7.46 -19.83
C ARG A 103 -9.72 -6.31 -20.72
N GLN A 104 -10.23 -6.64 -21.90
CA GLN A 104 -11.16 -5.81 -22.68
C GLN A 104 -12.48 -6.58 -22.80
#